data_AF-A0A935V6S2-F1
#
_entry.id   AF-A0A935V6S2-F1
#
_cell.length_a   1.000
_cell.length_b   1.000
_cell.length_c   1.000
_cell.angle_alpha   90.00
_cell.angle_beta   90.00
_cell.angle_gamma   90.00
#
_symmetry.space_group_name_H-M   'P 1'
#
loop_
_entity.id
_entity.type
_entity.pdbx_description
1 polymer ?
#
loop_
_entity_poly.entity_id
_entity_poly.type
_entity_poly.pdbx_seq_one_letter_code
_entity_poly.pdbx_strand_id
1 'polypeptide(L)'
;MPSSRPAFSKDPLYQLLRSDDVTGFNAKRATGATCDLRGVDLRSLDLRGMNADGLDMSGAYLREADLRGIDFSTTRMEGVSLRNARVSGVMFPAELSAEEIRLSVDLGTRMRYNPLLRGR
;
A
#
# COMPACT_ATOMS: atom_id res chain seq x y z
N MET A 1 -8.36 -2.71 -21.19
CA MET A 1 -8.73 -2.79 -19.75
C MET A 1 -9.26 -1.43 -19.35
N PRO A 2 -10.48 -1.30 -18.78
CA PRO A 2 -10.96 0.01 -18.39
C PRO A 2 -9.98 0.55 -17.33
N SER A 3 -9.40 1.72 -17.57
CA SER A 3 -8.65 2.43 -16.54
C SER A 3 -9.65 2.81 -15.45
N SER A 4 -9.86 1.95 -14.46
CA SER A 4 -10.70 2.30 -13.32
C SER A 4 -9.99 3.46 -12.62
N ARG A 5 -10.61 4.64 -12.66
CA ARG A 5 -10.13 5.80 -11.90
C ARG A 5 -9.95 5.35 -10.46
N PRO A 6 -8.87 5.80 -9.79
CA PRO A 6 -8.65 5.43 -8.41
C PRO A 6 -9.83 5.93 -7.56
N ALA A 7 -10.26 5.12 -6.60
CA ALA A 7 -11.44 5.42 -5.80
C ALA A 7 -11.09 6.35 -4.62
N PHE A 8 -12.03 7.20 -4.25
CA PHE A 8 -11.98 7.97 -3.00
C PHE A 8 -13.01 7.36 -2.05
N SER A 9 -12.54 6.56 -1.08
CA SER A 9 -13.44 5.87 -0.15
C SER A 9 -14.09 6.84 0.82
N LYS A 10 -15.33 6.57 1.26
CA LYS A 10 -15.99 7.30 2.35
C LYS A 10 -15.70 6.71 3.73
N ASP A 11 -14.92 5.63 3.78
CA ASP A 11 -14.51 4.97 5.01
C ASP A 11 -13.77 5.97 5.94
N PRO A 12 -14.15 6.09 7.22
CA PRO A 12 -13.52 7.01 8.15
C PRO A 12 -12.00 6.82 8.28
N LEU A 13 -11.50 5.58 8.27
CA LEU A 13 -10.06 5.30 8.36
C LEU A 13 -9.32 5.78 7.10
N TYR A 14 -9.90 5.58 5.91
CA TYR A 14 -9.33 6.15 4.68
C TYR A 14 -9.28 7.69 4.74
N GLN A 15 -10.32 8.33 5.29
CA GLN A 15 -10.35 9.78 5.43
C GLN A 15 -9.26 10.30 6.37
N LEU A 16 -8.92 9.56 7.44
CA LEU A 16 -7.80 9.90 8.31
C LEU A 16 -6.47 9.92 7.56
N LEU A 17 -6.22 8.93 6.69
CA LEU A 17 -5.02 8.92 5.84
C LEU A 17 -5.00 10.11 4.86
N ARG A 18 -6.16 10.54 4.36
CA ARG A 18 -6.28 11.70 3.46
C ARG A 18 -6.11 13.05 4.14
N SER A 19 -6.31 13.11 5.46
CA SER A 19 -6.08 14.30 6.27
C SER A 19 -4.72 14.26 6.98
N ASP A 20 -3.77 13.45 6.48
CA ASP A 20 -2.43 13.26 7.05
C ASP A 20 -2.43 12.79 8.53
N ASP A 21 -3.51 12.13 8.99
CA ASP A 21 -3.67 11.62 10.35
C ASP A 21 -3.40 10.11 10.46
N VAL A 22 -2.16 9.72 10.20
CA VAL A 22 -1.68 8.34 10.39
C VAL A 22 -1.81 7.90 11.86
N THR A 23 -1.66 8.83 12.81
CA THR A 23 -1.79 8.53 14.25
C THR A 23 -3.22 8.12 14.60
N GLY A 24 -4.21 8.87 14.13
CA GLY A 24 -5.63 8.54 14.28
C GLY A 24 -6.00 7.24 13.57
N PHE A 25 -5.48 7.03 12.35
CA PHE A 25 -5.66 5.75 11.64
C PHE A 25 -5.17 4.58 12.49
N ASN A 26 -3.95 4.67 13.03
CA ASN A 26 -3.36 3.65 13.88
C ASN A 26 -4.13 3.43 15.19
N ALA A 27 -4.63 4.51 15.81
CA ALA A 27 -5.45 4.41 17.01
C ALA A 27 -6.77 3.67 16.76
N LYS A 28 -7.42 3.89 15.61
CA LYS A 28 -8.62 3.14 15.21
C LYS A 28 -8.30 1.67 14.90
N ARG A 29 -7.18 1.41 14.22
CA ARG A 29 -6.70 0.04 13.97
C ARG A 29 -6.44 -0.72 15.26
N ALA A 30 -5.89 -0.07 16.28
CA ALA A 30 -5.63 -0.67 17.59
C ALA A 30 -6.92 -1.10 18.33
N THR A 31 -8.09 -0.56 17.97
CA THR A 31 -9.39 -1.00 18.51
C THR A 31 -10.00 -2.14 17.70
N GLY A 32 -9.28 -2.72 16.73
CA GLY A 32 -9.75 -3.78 15.85
C GLY A 32 -10.49 -3.30 14.60
N ALA A 33 -10.51 -1.99 14.30
CA ALA A 33 -11.12 -1.52 13.07
C ALA A 33 -10.35 -2.01 11.83
N THR A 34 -11.08 -2.39 10.80
CA THR A 34 -10.53 -2.74 9.48
C THR A 34 -10.80 -1.62 8.49
N CYS A 35 -9.97 -1.51 7.45
CA CYS A 35 -10.16 -0.55 6.37
C CYS A 35 -9.87 -1.26 5.05
N ASP A 36 -10.81 -1.16 4.11
CA ASP A 36 -10.61 -1.65 2.75
C ASP A 36 -9.95 -0.55 1.92
N LEU A 37 -8.70 -0.79 1.49
CA LEU A 37 -7.91 0.12 0.69
C LEU A 37 -7.74 -0.38 -0.75
N ARG A 38 -8.58 -1.30 -1.22
CA ARG A 38 -8.51 -1.81 -2.59
C ARG A 38 -8.83 -0.73 -3.61
N GLY A 39 -7.94 -0.55 -4.59
CA GLY A 39 -8.15 0.37 -5.71
C GLY A 39 -8.26 1.86 -5.35
N VAL A 40 -7.98 2.24 -4.10
CA VAL A 40 -8.13 3.62 -3.64
C VAL A 40 -6.93 4.49 -4.02
N ASP A 41 -7.16 5.80 -4.03
CA ASP A 41 -6.15 6.81 -4.31
C ASP A 41 -5.40 7.23 -3.04
N LEU A 42 -4.14 6.83 -2.93
CA LEU A 42 -3.21 7.19 -1.85
C LEU A 42 -1.96 7.90 -2.41
N ARG A 43 -2.07 8.50 -3.59
CA ARG A 43 -0.94 9.15 -4.27
C ARG A 43 -0.44 10.35 -3.47
N SER A 44 0.89 10.51 -3.44
CA SER A 44 1.59 11.64 -2.84
C SER A 44 1.34 11.86 -1.33
N LEU A 45 0.72 10.90 -0.62
CA LEU A 45 0.51 10.98 0.83
C LEU A 45 1.77 10.63 1.60
N ASP A 46 1.90 11.18 2.81
CA ASP A 46 2.85 10.70 3.80
C ASP A 46 2.21 9.60 4.64
N LEU A 47 2.61 8.36 4.42
CA LEU A 47 2.05 7.19 5.12
C LEU A 47 3.04 6.60 6.13
N ARG A 48 4.14 7.29 6.42
CA ARG A 48 5.18 6.79 7.33
C ARG A 48 4.58 6.43 8.69
N GLY A 49 4.91 5.24 9.18
CA GLY A 49 4.41 4.73 10.45
C GLY A 49 2.98 4.18 10.42
N MET A 50 2.32 4.10 9.26
CA MET A 50 1.00 3.48 9.13
C MET A 50 1.05 2.00 9.50
N ASN A 51 0.13 1.55 10.35
CA ASN A 51 -0.08 0.13 10.66
C ASN A 51 -0.82 -0.55 9.50
N ALA A 52 -0.05 -1.13 8.59
CA ALA A 52 -0.55 -1.83 7.41
C ALA A 52 -0.86 -3.32 7.63
N ASP A 53 -0.68 -3.84 8.85
CA ASP A 53 -0.73 -5.27 9.14
C ASP A 53 -2.05 -5.92 8.70
N GLY A 54 -1.99 -6.91 7.81
CA GLY A 54 -3.16 -7.63 7.32
C GLY A 54 -4.18 -6.80 6.52
N LEU A 55 -3.85 -5.58 6.11
CA LEU A 55 -4.71 -4.79 5.23
C LEU A 55 -4.77 -5.37 3.82
N ASP A 56 -5.87 -5.08 3.11
CA ASP A 56 -5.96 -5.31 1.67
C ASP A 56 -5.82 -3.98 0.92
N MET A 57 -4.68 -3.82 0.23
CA MET A 57 -4.36 -2.66 -0.61
C MET A 57 -4.34 -3.05 -2.09
N SER A 58 -4.97 -4.17 -2.48
CA SER A 58 -4.90 -4.68 -3.85
C SER A 58 -5.37 -3.61 -4.85
N GLY A 59 -4.54 -3.31 -5.84
CA GLY A 59 -4.80 -2.29 -6.85
C GLY A 59 -4.73 -0.84 -6.37
N ALA A 60 -4.31 -0.57 -5.12
CA ALA A 60 -4.16 0.78 -4.62
C ALA A 60 -3.09 1.58 -5.40
N TYR A 61 -3.26 2.90 -5.42
CA TYR A 61 -2.38 3.81 -6.14
C TYR A 61 -1.49 4.55 -5.14
N LEU A 62 -0.21 4.20 -5.09
CA LEU A 62 0.78 4.74 -4.15
C LEU A 62 1.90 5.53 -4.85
N ARG A 63 1.63 6.02 -6.07
CA ARG A 63 2.58 6.87 -6.80
C ARG A 63 2.98 8.06 -5.93
N GLU A 64 4.29 8.32 -5.85
CA GLU A 64 4.89 9.44 -5.10
C GLU A 64 4.62 9.44 -3.58
N ALA A 65 4.01 8.38 -3.02
CA ALA A 65 3.77 8.29 -1.58
C ALA A 65 5.08 8.10 -0.80
N ASP A 66 5.13 8.61 0.42
CA ASP A 66 6.21 8.33 1.37
C ASP A 66 5.86 7.09 2.20
N LEU A 67 6.53 5.97 1.89
CA LEU A 67 6.28 4.67 2.52
C LEU A 67 7.42 4.24 3.44
N ARG A 68 8.40 5.12 3.69
CA ARG A 68 9.65 4.72 4.34
C ARG A 68 9.40 4.08 5.71
N GLY A 69 10.00 2.91 5.91
CA GLY A 69 9.95 2.17 7.17
C GLY A 69 8.63 1.43 7.46
N ILE A 70 7.66 1.41 6.55
CA ILE A 70 6.41 0.66 6.75
C ILE A 70 6.67 -0.85 6.59
N ASP A 71 6.03 -1.64 7.45
CA ASP A 71 5.95 -3.09 7.31
C ASP A 71 4.68 -3.50 6.54
N PHE A 72 4.87 -4.00 5.32
CA PHE A 72 3.82 -4.57 4.47
C PHE A 72 3.90 -6.10 4.38
N SER A 73 4.72 -6.78 5.20
CA SER A 73 4.99 -8.22 5.08
C SER A 73 3.72 -9.10 5.09
N THR A 74 2.67 -8.64 5.78
CA THR A 74 1.35 -9.30 5.86
C THR A 74 0.25 -8.60 5.04
N THR A 75 0.58 -7.52 4.35
CA THR A 75 -0.37 -6.71 3.57
C THR A 75 -0.54 -7.28 2.16
N ARG A 76 -1.78 -7.27 1.63
CA ARG A 76 -2.03 -7.64 0.23
C ARG A 76 -1.75 -6.45 -0.68
N MET A 77 -0.72 -6.56 -1.51
CA MET A 77 -0.26 -5.50 -2.43
C MET A 77 -0.41 -5.88 -3.91
N GLU A 78 -1.19 -6.91 -4.25
CA GLU A 78 -1.39 -7.36 -5.64
C GLU A 78 -1.95 -6.20 -6.47
N GLY A 79 -1.30 -5.89 -7.59
CA GLY A 79 -1.72 -4.84 -8.51
C GLY A 79 -1.43 -3.40 -8.05
N VAL A 80 -0.76 -3.19 -6.91
CA VAL A 80 -0.32 -1.85 -6.46
C VAL A 80 0.69 -1.26 -7.44
N SER A 81 0.65 0.06 -7.63
CA SER A 81 1.66 0.81 -8.39
C SER A 81 2.44 1.75 -7.48
N LEU A 82 3.77 1.60 -7.46
CA LEU A 82 4.70 2.33 -6.59
C LEU A 82 5.52 3.40 -7.32
N ARG A 83 5.08 3.85 -8.51
CA ARG A 83 5.88 4.77 -9.33
C ARG A 83 6.37 5.97 -8.52
N ASN A 84 7.68 6.19 -8.47
CA ASN A 84 8.34 7.27 -7.71
C ASN A 84 8.03 7.27 -6.19
N ALA A 85 7.49 6.20 -5.61
CA ALA A 85 7.25 6.12 -4.17
C ALA A 85 8.58 6.00 -3.40
N ARG A 86 8.62 6.50 -2.18
CA ARG A 86 9.80 6.41 -1.31
C ARG A 86 9.71 5.13 -0.48
N VAL A 87 10.49 4.11 -0.84
CA VAL A 87 10.39 2.76 -0.26
C VAL A 87 11.60 2.34 0.61
N SER A 88 12.44 3.29 1.02
CA SER A 88 13.59 2.99 1.88
C SER A 88 13.13 2.38 3.22
N GLY A 89 13.67 1.22 3.57
CA GLY A 89 13.34 0.50 4.81
C GLY A 89 11.96 -0.16 4.82
N VAL A 90 11.27 -0.25 3.68
CA VAL A 90 10.00 -0.98 3.58
C VAL A 90 10.23 -2.48 3.63
N MET A 91 9.42 -3.18 4.42
CA MET A 91 9.34 -4.64 4.39
C MET A 91 8.19 -5.04 3.46
N PHE A 92 8.51 -5.67 2.32
CA PHE A 92 7.49 -6.13 1.37
C PHE A 92 7.05 -7.57 1.66
N PRO A 93 5.85 -7.98 1.21
CA PRO A 93 5.45 -9.38 1.17
C PRO A 93 6.52 -10.28 0.53
N ALA A 94 6.76 -11.45 1.11
CA ALA A 94 7.79 -12.38 0.63
C ALA A 94 7.52 -12.89 -0.81
N GLU A 95 6.25 -12.87 -1.22
CA GLU A 95 5.83 -13.23 -2.57
C GLU A 95 6.14 -12.19 -3.65
N LEU A 96 6.63 -11.00 -3.29
CA LEU A 96 7.10 -9.99 -4.23
C LEU A 96 8.62 -10.04 -4.37
N SER A 97 9.10 -10.28 -5.60
CA SER A 97 10.54 -10.26 -5.88
C SER A 97 11.07 -8.82 -5.85
N ALA A 98 12.36 -8.68 -5.52
CA ALA A 98 13.04 -7.38 -5.62
C ALA A 98 12.96 -6.78 -7.03
N GLU A 99 12.97 -7.61 -8.07
CA GLU A 99 12.81 -7.18 -9.47
C GLU A 99 11.41 -6.59 -9.71
N GLU A 100 10.35 -7.25 -9.24
CA GLU A 100 8.97 -6.77 -9.40
C GLU A 100 8.76 -5.43 -8.69
N ILE A 101 9.28 -5.31 -7.46
CA ILE A 101 9.25 -4.08 -6.69
C ILE A 101 9.96 -2.95 -7.45
N ARG A 102 11.16 -3.21 -7.98
CA ARG A 102 11.92 -2.22 -8.78
C ARG A 102 11.19 -1.82 -10.05
N LEU A 103 10.63 -2.77 -10.81
CA LEU A 103 9.84 -2.47 -12.00
C LEU A 103 8.64 -1.55 -11.67
N SER A 104 7.96 -1.79 -10.54
CA SER A 104 6.86 -0.92 -10.12
C SER A 104 7.33 0.48 -9.72
N VAL A 105 8.43 0.59 -8.97
CA VAL A 105 9.00 1.88 -8.55
C VAL A 105 9.49 2.70 -9.74
N ASP A 106 10.21 2.08 -10.68
CA ASP A 106 10.89 2.76 -11.78
C ASP A 106 9.94 3.04 -12.96
N LEU A 107 9.12 2.05 -13.33
CA LEU A 107 8.27 2.12 -14.52
C LEU A 107 6.79 2.34 -14.17
N GLY A 108 6.37 2.04 -12.95
CA GLY A 108 4.97 2.16 -12.54
C GLY A 108 4.11 0.98 -12.95
N THR A 109 4.72 -0.17 -13.26
CA THR A 109 3.98 -1.42 -13.47
C THR A 109 3.16 -1.76 -12.23
N ARG A 110 2.06 -2.48 -12.44
CA ARG A 110 1.26 -3.03 -11.35
C ARG A 110 1.92 -4.31 -10.86
N MET A 111 2.25 -4.35 -9.58
CA MET A 111 2.95 -5.46 -8.95
C MET A 111 2.18 -6.77 -9.08
N ARG A 112 2.88 -7.88 -9.27
CA ARG A 112 2.29 -9.22 -9.34
C ARG A 112 3.00 -10.15 -8.38
N TYR A 113 2.22 -10.89 -7.60
CA TYR A 113 2.75 -11.89 -6.69
C TYR A 113 3.32 -13.07 -7.48
N ASN A 114 4.46 -13.56 -7.03
CA ASN A 114 5.01 -14.82 -7.49
C ASN A 114 4.72 -15.90 -6.43
N PRO A 115 3.75 -16.81 -6.67
CA PRO A 115 3.39 -17.84 -5.69
C PRO A 115 4.54 -18.82 -5.41
N LEU A 116 5.55 -18.89 -6.28
CA LEU A 116 6.73 -19.75 -6.08
C LEU A 116 7.71 -19.22 -5.03
N LEU A 117 7.55 -17.98 -4.58
CA LEU A 117 8.37 -17.38 -3.52
C LEU A 117 7.83 -17.66 -2.11
N ARG A 118 6.66 -18.30 -2.00
CA ARG A 118 6.02 -18.58 -0.73
C ARG A 118 6.77 -19.71 0.02
N GLY A 119 7.25 -19.43 1.23
CA GLY A 119 7.82 -20.45 2.13
C GLY A 119 9.25 -20.90 1.82
N ARG A 120 10.13 -19.98 1.42
CA ARG A 120 11.58 -20.18 1.47
C ARG A 120 12.18 -19.64 2.76
#